data_AF-A0A1A6AK24-F1
#
_entry.id   AF-A0A1A6AK24-F1
#
_cell.length_a   1.000
_cell.length_b   1.000
_cell.length_c   1.000
_cell.angle_alpha   90.00
_cell.angle_beta   90.00
_cell.angle_gamma   90.00
#
_symmetry.space_group_name_H-M   'P 1'
#
loop_
_entity.id
_entity.type
_entity.pdbx_description
1 polymer ?
#
loop_
_entity_poly.entity_id
_entity_poly.type
_entity_poly.pdbx_seq_one_letter_code
_entity_poly.pdbx_strand_id
1 'polypeptide(L)'
;MVYGAIAGWYAQVTTIFPGDDTLNKIYNVDKRTAKGIEKEMGNPSFTPALAASIEVSEVIKILLGRGELLRKKMVFIDLLSTEYDIVPLG
;
A
#
# COMPACT_ATOMS: atom_id res chain seq x y z
N MET A 1 8.17 8.98 3.56
CA MET A 1 7.04 8.29 4.21
C MET A 1 6.86 6.95 3.55
N VAL A 2 6.53 5.91 4.31
CA VAL A 2 6.01 4.65 3.77
C VAL A 2 4.52 4.63 4.10
N TYR A 3 3.70 4.30 3.11
CA TYR A 3 2.25 4.35 3.22
C TYR A 3 1.66 2.95 3.03
N GLY A 4 0.72 2.60 3.91
CA GLY A 4 -0.08 1.39 3.86
C GLY A 4 -1.59 1.70 3.91
N ALA A 5 -2.36 0.96 3.13
CA ALA A 5 -3.83 0.92 3.19
C ALA A 5 -4.29 -0.53 3.22
N ILE A 6 -5.43 -0.79 3.86
CA ILE A 6 -6.04 -2.13 3.94
C ILE A 6 -7.53 -2.05 3.69
N ALA A 7 -8.12 -3.11 3.16
CA ALA A 7 -9.56 -3.32 3.17
C ALA A 7 -9.90 -4.80 3.12
N GLY A 8 -10.40 -5.38 4.21
CA GLY A 8 -10.66 -6.83 4.27
C GLY A 8 -9.38 -7.64 4.09
N TRP A 9 -9.33 -8.48 3.05
CA TRP A 9 -8.15 -9.29 2.70
C TRP A 9 -7.13 -8.54 1.83
N TYR A 10 -7.43 -7.30 1.44
CA TYR A 10 -6.60 -6.51 0.55
C TYR A 10 -5.66 -5.58 1.31
N ALA A 11 -4.42 -5.46 0.83
CA ALA A 11 -3.45 -4.48 1.31
C ALA A 11 -2.77 -3.76 0.14
N GLN A 12 -2.38 -2.51 0.37
CA GLN A 12 -1.64 -1.68 -0.58
C GLN A 12 -0.49 -0.99 0.13
N VAL A 13 0.72 -1.03 -0.45
CA VAL A 13 1.90 -0.38 0.14
C VAL A 13 2.72 0.36 -0.92
N THR A 14 3.24 1.54 -0.58
CA THR A 14 4.16 2.32 -1.43
C THR A 14 5.13 3.15 -0.59
N THR A 15 6.25 3.56 -1.21
CA THR A 15 7.27 4.42 -0.61
C THR A 15 7.29 5.78 -1.27
N ILE A 16 7.10 6.84 -0.47
CA ILE A 16 6.90 8.22 -0.94
C ILE A 16 8.02 9.11 -0.41
N PHE A 17 8.80 9.69 -1.33
CA PHE A 17 9.90 10.61 -1.00
C PHE A 17 9.45 12.07 -1.11
N PRO A 18 10.16 13.04 -0.50
CA PRO A 18 9.88 14.46 -0.74
C PRO A 18 9.89 14.79 -2.23
N GLY A 19 8.88 15.54 -2.69
CA GLY A 19 8.67 15.89 -4.10
C GLY A 19 7.97 14.81 -4.94
N ASP A 20 7.53 13.71 -4.33
CA ASP A 20 6.77 12.64 -4.98
C ASP A 20 5.25 12.92 -4.91
N ASP A 21 4.56 12.87 -6.05
CA ASP A 21 3.13 13.15 -6.20
C ASP A 21 2.24 11.89 -6.13
N THR A 22 2.82 10.75 -5.74
CA THR A 22 2.15 9.43 -5.64
C THR A 22 0.80 9.50 -4.92
N LEU A 23 0.69 10.19 -3.79
CA LEU A 23 -0.59 10.30 -3.08
C LEU A 23 -1.66 11.03 -3.90
N ASN A 24 -1.29 12.05 -4.67
CA ASN A 24 -2.25 12.76 -5.52
C ASN A 24 -2.77 11.83 -6.63
N LYS A 25 -1.92 10.95 -7.17
CA LYS A 25 -2.31 9.96 -8.17
C LYS A 25 -3.28 8.92 -7.61
N ILE A 26 -3.08 8.49 -6.36
CA ILE A 26 -3.92 7.48 -5.69
C ILE A 26 -5.26 8.07 -5.22
N TYR A 27 -5.26 9.31 -4.73
CA TYR A 27 -6.42 9.92 -4.07
C TYR A 27 -7.19 10.95 -4.93
N ASN A 28 -6.85 11.12 -6.21
CA ASN A 28 -7.61 11.95 -7.15
C ASN A 28 -8.95 11.32 -7.60
N VAL A 29 -9.30 10.14 -7.08
CA VAL A 29 -10.61 9.51 -7.32
C VAL A 29 -11.63 10.10 -6.35
N ASP A 30 -12.72 10.63 -6.89
CA ASP A 30 -13.79 11.35 -6.21
C ASP A 30 -14.09 10.80 -4.80
N LYS A 31 -13.91 11.64 -3.75
CA LYS A 31 -14.17 11.30 -2.34
C LYS A 31 -15.62 10.84 -2.07
N ARG A 32 -16.52 10.99 -3.05
CA ARG A 32 -17.93 10.61 -3.01
C ARG A 32 -18.18 9.12 -3.34
N THR A 33 -17.25 8.45 -4.03
CA THR A 33 -17.39 7.04 -4.46
C THR A 33 -16.71 6.06 -3.50
N ALA A 34 -15.84 6.56 -2.61
CA ALA A 34 -15.14 5.78 -1.59
C ALA A 34 -16.02 5.47 -0.36
N LYS A 35 -17.27 5.01 -0.56
CA LYS A 35 -18.00 4.33 0.52
C LYS A 35 -17.31 2.99 0.74
N GLY A 36 -16.44 2.97 1.75
CA GLY A 36 -15.49 1.89 2.00
C GLY A 36 -16.15 0.53 2.07
N ILE A 37 -15.73 -0.37 1.19
CA ILE A 37 -16.02 -1.81 1.27
C ILE A 37 -15.56 -2.36 2.63
N GLU A 38 -14.59 -1.70 3.28
CA GLU A 38 -14.20 -1.92 4.67
C GLU A 38 -15.35 -1.92 5.68
N LYS A 39 -16.41 -1.14 5.43
CA LYS A 39 -17.57 -1.09 6.32
C LYS A 39 -18.35 -2.41 6.32
N GLU A 40 -18.27 -3.18 5.24
CA GLU A 40 -18.90 -4.49 5.11
C GLU A 40 -17.90 -5.65 5.33
N MET A 41 -16.65 -5.50 4.89
CA MET A 41 -15.63 -6.56 4.99
C MET A 41 -14.83 -6.56 6.31
N GLY A 42 -14.83 -5.46 7.06
CA GLY A 42 -13.95 -5.29 8.21
C GLY A 42 -12.47 -5.36 7.82
N ASN A 43 -11.59 -5.51 8.81
CA ASN A 43 -10.16 -5.67 8.62
C ASN A 43 -9.65 -6.82 9.52
N PRO A 44 -9.62 -8.07 9.02
CA PRO A 44 -9.04 -9.21 9.73
C PRO A 44 -7.62 -8.87 10.19
N SER A 45 -7.23 -9.32 11.39
CA SER A 45 -5.98 -8.89 12.04
C SER A 45 -4.70 -9.20 11.27
N PHE A 46 -4.73 -10.18 10.37
CA PHE A 46 -3.58 -10.56 9.56
C PHE A 46 -3.27 -9.55 8.43
N THR A 47 -4.28 -8.86 7.89
CA THR A 47 -4.09 -7.88 6.79
C THR A 47 -3.29 -6.64 7.24
N PRO A 48 -3.65 -5.93 8.34
CA PRO A 48 -2.82 -4.84 8.85
C PRO A 48 -1.44 -5.33 9.28
N ALA A 49 -1.33 -6.53 9.85
CA ALA A 49 -0.04 -7.09 10.25
C ALA A 49 0.89 -7.32 9.04
N LEU A 50 0.35 -7.83 7.93
CA LEU A 50 1.11 -7.97 6.69
C LEU A 50 1.50 -6.62 6.10
N ALA A 51 0.55 -5.68 5.99
CA ALA A 51 0.81 -4.35 5.47
C ALA A 51 1.95 -3.67 6.26
N ALA A 52 1.85 -3.69 7.59
CA ALA A 52 2.88 -3.14 8.48
C ALA A 52 4.24 -3.84 8.31
N SER A 53 4.26 -5.16 8.09
CA SER A 53 5.50 -5.91 7.86
C SER A 53 6.22 -5.45 6.58
N ILE A 54 5.46 -5.17 5.53
CA ILE A 54 6.00 -4.65 4.26
C ILE A 54 6.42 -3.18 4.43
N GLU A 55 5.64 -2.38 5.15
CA GLU A 55 6.03 -1.00 5.45
C GLU A 55 7.36 -0.93 6.21
N VAL A 56 7.54 -1.78 7.22
CA VAL A 56 8.81 -1.91 7.95
C VAL A 56 9.94 -2.36 7.02
N SER A 57 9.68 -3.32 6.11
CA SER A 57 10.67 -3.75 5.12
C SER A 57 11.13 -2.59 4.23
N GLU A 58 10.22 -1.76 3.73
CA GLU A 58 10.55 -0.55 2.97
C GLU A 58 11.40 0.43 3.80
N VAL A 59 11.03 0.67 5.06
CA VAL A 59 11.81 1.55 5.96
C VAL A 59 13.24 1.02 6.13
N ILE A 60 13.42 -0.28 6.37
CA ILE A 60 14.76 -0.89 6.51
C ILE A 60 15.56 -0.75 5.21
N LYS A 61 14.94 -0.95 4.05
CA LYS A 61 15.60 -0.74 2.74
C LYS A 61 16.06 0.71 2.55
N ILE A 62 15.23 1.68 2.95
CA ILE A 62 15.60 3.10 2.92
C ILE A 62 16.81 3.37 3.83
N LEU A 63 16.76 2.90 5.08
CA LEU A 63 17.82 3.15 6.07
C LEU A 63 19.16 2.51 5.68
N LEU A 64 19.13 1.33 5.06
CA LEU A 64 20.32 0.60 4.65
C LEU A 64 20.79 0.94 3.23
N GLY A 65 20.01 1.69 2.45
CA GLY A 65 20.28 1.95 1.04
C GLY A 65 20.37 0.66 0.20
N ARG A 66 19.55 -0.36 0.50
CA ARG A 66 19.64 -1.71 -0.09
C ARG A 66 18.33 -2.15 -0.74
N GLY A 67 18.45 -2.81 -1.89
CA GLY A 67 17.32 -3.39 -2.61
C GLY A 67 16.51 -2.35 -3.40
N GLU A 68 15.45 -2.80 -4.06
CA GLU A 68 14.54 -1.91 -4.77
C GLU A 68 13.39 -1.45 -3.85
N LEU A 69 13.12 -0.16 -3.86
CA LEU A 69 11.99 0.44 -3.14
C LEU A 69 10.71 0.35 -3.97
N LEU A 70 9.57 0.35 -3.29
CA LEU A 70 8.24 0.61 -3.86
C LEU A 70 8.05 2.11 -4.15
N ARG A 71 9.09 2.82 -4.57
CA ARG A 71 9.01 4.23 -4.95
C ARG A 71 8.48 4.33 -6.37
N LYS A 72 7.46 5.18 -6.59
CA LYS A 72 6.72 5.26 -7.87
C LYS A 72 6.15 3.92 -8.34
N LYS A 73 5.89 3.03 -7.39
CA LYS A 73 5.27 1.73 -7.58
C LYS A 73 4.33 1.49 -6.40
N MET A 74 3.28 0.73 -6.60
CA MET A 74 2.41 0.26 -5.52
C MET A 74 2.34 -1.25 -5.60
N VAL A 75 2.53 -1.91 -4.46
CA VAL A 75 2.14 -3.32 -4.35
C VAL A 75 0.68 -3.39 -3.93
N PHE A 76 -0.10 -4.19 -4.64
CA PHE A 76 -1.44 -4.62 -4.29
C PHE A 76 -1.36 -6.08 -3.87
N ILE A 77 -2.00 -6.42 -2.76
CA ILE A 77 -1.97 -7.76 -2.18
C ILE A 77 -3.39 -8.18 -1.94
N ASP A 78 -3.76 -9.35 -2.45
CA ASP A 78 -5.00 -10.03 -2.13
C ASP A 78 -4.68 -11.33 -1.39
N LEU A 79 -4.93 -11.34 -0.09
CA LEU A 79 -4.66 -12.52 0.74
C LEU A 79 -5.70 -13.63 0.58
N LEU A 80 -6.86 -13.34 0.00
CA LEU A 80 -7.90 -14.35 -0.23
C LEU A 80 -7.52 -15.23 -1.43
N SER A 81 -7.01 -14.62 -2.49
CA SER A 81 -6.50 -15.31 -3.69
C SER A 81 -5.00 -15.64 -3.61
N THR A 82 -4.27 -15.06 -2.65
CA THR A 82 -2.81 -15.16 -2.50
C THR A 82 -2.06 -14.53 -3.69
N GLU A 83 -2.48 -13.34 -4.10
CA GLU A 83 -1.92 -12.59 -5.22
C GLU A 83 -1.13 -11.36 -4.76
N TYR A 84 -0.06 -11.06 -5.49
CA TYR A 84 0.84 -9.93 -5.25
C TYR A 84 1.18 -9.25 -6.57
N ASP A 85 0.62 -8.06 -6.79
CA ASP A 85 0.82 -7.30 -8.02
C ASP A 85 1.54 -5.99 -7.75
N ILE A 86 2.63 -5.75 -8.47
CA ILE A 86 3.36 -4.48 -8.39
C ILE A 86 3.03 -3.66 -9.63
N VAL A 87 2.35 -2.53 -9.41
CA VAL A 87 1.91 -1.61 -10.47
C VAL A 87 2.78 -0.35 -10.44
N PRO A 88 3.43 0.03 -11.55
CA PRO A 88 4.11 1.32 -11.66
C PRO A 88 3.12 2.49 -11.58
N LEU A 89 3.49 3.52 -10.83
CA LEU A 89 2.79 4.79 -10.76
C LEU A 89 3.67 5.80 -11.52
N GLY A 90 3.28 6.15 -12.75
CA GLY A 90 4.10 6.86 -13.75
C GLY A 90 4.90 8.07 -13.26
#